data_AF-A0A166Z658-F1
#
_entry.id   AF-A0A166Z658-F1
#
_cell.length_a   1.000
_cell.length_b   1.000
_cell.length_c   1.000
_cell.angle_alpha   90.00
_cell.angle_beta   90.00
_cell.angle_gamma   90.00
#
_symmetry.space_group_name_H-M   'P 1'
#
loop_
_entity.id
_entity.type
_entity.pdbx_description
1 polymer ?
#
loop_
_entity_poly.entity_id
_entity_poly.type
_entity_poly.pdbx_seq_one_letter_code
_entity_poly.pdbx_strand_id
1 'polypeptide(L)'
;MEIFSVIVAVSLTMFLFSSLSSMLVELINRRLNTRSRKLNDMLHTFYEEELKPYAKNEEQGAADKFVRDIDKKDSKEQISTLDFMRSLAQTDIGYRIYNNIEKDAQYFFDDIAYRFEEFGERYSEYYRQHARRMNIWVSIFLAFAMNINLITIVDSLQYRNGVSEAFVQKAVSIVNEQPNTTNIANFQSVLAEINSLRVPYGWPKQPFINNQAKPFDLGAYIIAFRDSIFMGVGQFGLGWLIWIVTTLITGMLIGLGSPFWFDVLKRLFSFSKVANLMFSANKNIAKDNQPKHRAPEPWEVFERSIQAKEAQQSLLAKINTTNSADNT
;
A
#
# COMPACT_ATOMS: atom_id res chain seq x y z
N MET A 1 -31.34 -19.83 6.15
CA MET A 1 -30.38 -18.85 6.69
C MET A 1 -28.92 -19.34 6.60
N GLU A 2 -28.67 -20.65 6.45
CA GLU A 2 -27.30 -21.22 6.41
C GLU A 2 -26.44 -20.79 5.20
N ILE A 3 -27.01 -20.58 4.01
CA ILE A 3 -26.21 -20.19 2.83
C ILE A 3 -25.62 -18.78 2.97
N PHE A 4 -26.39 -17.85 3.53
CA PHE A 4 -25.91 -16.47 3.73
C PHE A 4 -24.77 -16.42 4.75
N SER A 5 -24.88 -17.15 5.87
CA SER A 5 -23.81 -17.21 6.87
C SER A 5 -22.53 -17.84 6.30
N VAL A 6 -22.66 -18.88 5.48
CA VAL A 6 -21.52 -19.49 4.77
C VAL A 6 -20.87 -18.50 3.81
N ILE A 7 -21.64 -17.77 2.99
CA ILE A 7 -21.07 -16.79 2.05
C ILE A 7 -20.35 -15.65 2.79
N VAL A 8 -20.92 -15.15 3.89
CA VAL A 8 -20.29 -14.13 4.73
C VAL A 8 -19.00 -14.67 5.36
N ALA A 9 -19.02 -15.90 5.88
CA ALA A 9 -17.87 -16.54 6.49
C ALA A 9 -16.73 -16.80 5.49
N VAL A 10 -17.05 -17.24 4.28
CA VAL A 10 -16.09 -17.39 3.17
C VAL A 10 -15.49 -16.04 2.81
N SER A 11 -16.32 -15.00 2.68
CA SER A 11 -15.88 -13.65 2.33
C SER A 11 -14.97 -13.06 3.41
N LEU A 12 -15.27 -13.28 4.68
CA LEU A 12 -14.43 -12.87 5.80
C LEU A 12 -13.09 -13.64 5.79
N THR A 13 -13.13 -14.95 5.56
CA THR A 13 -11.92 -15.76 5.44
C THR A 13 -11.02 -15.25 4.32
N MET A 14 -11.59 -14.96 3.15
CA MET A 14 -10.85 -14.40 2.02
C MET A 14 -10.32 -12.99 2.32
N PHE A 15 -11.09 -12.16 3.01
CA PHE A 15 -10.62 -10.85 3.48
C PHE A 15 -9.40 -10.98 4.39
N LEU A 16 -9.41 -11.89 5.36
CA LEU A 16 -8.30 -12.12 6.30
C LEU A 16 -7.04 -12.58 5.56
N PHE A 17 -7.14 -13.57 4.66
CA PHE A 17 -5.99 -14.01 3.87
C PHE A 17 -5.48 -12.93 2.90
N SER A 18 -6.38 -12.13 2.32
CA SER A 18 -5.99 -11.03 1.43
C SER A 18 -5.27 -9.92 2.19
N SER A 19 -5.71 -9.64 3.41
CA SER A 19 -5.05 -8.73 4.33
C SER A 19 -3.66 -9.23 4.72
N LEU A 20 -3.54 -10.53 5.04
CA LEU A 20 -2.26 -11.18 5.33
C LEU A 20 -1.29 -11.06 4.14
N SER A 21 -1.75 -11.34 2.92
CA SER A 21 -0.93 -11.21 1.71
C SER A 21 -0.48 -9.77 1.47
N SER A 22 -1.39 -8.79 1.63
CA SER A 22 -1.04 -7.37 1.47
C SER A 22 0.02 -6.92 2.49
N MET A 23 -0.04 -7.40 3.73
CA MET A 23 0.98 -7.13 4.75
C MET A 23 2.33 -7.77 4.40
N LEU A 24 2.32 -8.99 3.86
CA LEU A 24 3.55 -9.64 3.40
C LEU A 24 4.20 -8.87 2.26
N VAL A 25 3.41 -8.41 1.29
CA VAL A 25 3.89 -7.55 0.19
C VAL A 25 4.48 -6.26 0.74
N GLU A 26 3.82 -5.63 1.72
CA GLU A 26 4.34 -4.42 2.36
C GLU A 26 5.65 -4.69 3.12
N LEU A 27 5.74 -5.79 3.87
CA LEU A 27 6.95 -6.17 4.60
C LEU A 27 8.12 -6.44 3.64
N ILE A 28 7.86 -7.14 2.53
CA ILE A 28 8.84 -7.37 1.47
C ILE A 28 9.28 -6.03 0.87
N ASN A 29 8.33 -5.17 0.50
CA ASN A 29 8.63 -3.87 -0.10
C ASN A 29 9.40 -2.95 0.84
N ARG A 30 9.06 -2.96 2.14
CA ARG A 30 9.75 -2.21 3.19
C ARG A 30 11.16 -2.72 3.38
N ARG A 31 11.37 -4.04 3.38
CA ARG A 31 12.71 -4.63 3.49
C ARG A 31 13.58 -4.35 2.27
N LEU A 32 12.99 -4.22 1.09
CA LEU A 32 13.69 -3.97 -0.16
C LEU A 32 13.91 -2.46 -0.45
N ASN A 33 13.52 -1.56 0.46
CA ASN A 33 13.56 -0.09 0.27
C ASN A 33 13.01 0.36 -1.09
N THR A 34 11.98 -0.31 -1.60
CA THR A 34 11.49 -0.03 -2.95
C THR A 34 10.92 1.38 -3.06
N ARG A 35 10.34 1.95 -2.00
CA ARG A 35 9.74 3.30 -2.04
C ARG A 35 10.76 4.41 -2.27
N SER A 36 11.93 4.38 -1.59
CA SER A 36 12.96 5.41 -1.81
C SER A 36 13.63 5.27 -3.18
N ARG A 37 13.89 4.04 -3.64
CA ARG A 37 14.41 3.79 -5.00
C ARG A 37 13.51 4.37 -6.09
N LYS A 38 12.20 4.18 -5.94
CA LYS A 38 11.19 4.69 -6.87
C LYS A 38 11.16 6.22 -6.95
N LEU A 39 11.25 6.87 -5.80
CA LEU A 39 11.33 8.33 -5.73
C LEU A 39 12.62 8.84 -6.36
N ASN A 40 13.74 8.17 -6.09
CA ASN A 40 15.03 8.50 -6.70
C ASN A 40 14.99 8.37 -8.23
N ASP A 41 14.49 7.25 -8.76
CA ASP A 41 14.33 7.03 -10.20
C ASP A 41 13.47 8.13 -10.85
N MET A 42 12.36 8.51 -10.20
CA MET A 42 11.48 9.58 -10.66
C MET A 42 12.18 10.94 -10.67
N LEU A 43 12.85 11.31 -9.57
CA LEU A 43 13.56 12.60 -9.44
C LEU A 43 14.74 12.70 -10.40
N HIS A 44 15.47 11.60 -10.60
CA HIS A 44 16.56 11.53 -11.57
C HIS A 44 16.05 11.74 -12.99
N THR A 45 14.96 11.05 -13.36
CA THR A 45 14.35 11.20 -14.69
C THR A 45 13.81 12.62 -14.89
N PHE A 46 13.13 13.17 -13.89
CA PHE A 46 12.64 14.55 -13.90
C PHE A 46 13.77 15.56 -14.07
N TYR A 47 14.90 15.38 -13.38
CA TYR A 47 16.05 16.25 -13.53
C TYR A 47 16.60 16.22 -14.96
N GLU A 48 16.84 15.02 -15.50
CA GLU A 48 17.42 14.84 -16.83
C GLU A 48 16.53 15.38 -17.94
N GLU A 49 15.21 15.15 -17.85
CA GLU A 49 14.26 15.53 -18.89
C GLU A 49 13.80 17.00 -18.78
N GLU A 50 13.58 17.51 -17.57
CA GLU A 50 12.92 18.82 -17.37
C GLU A 50 13.85 19.91 -16.84
N LEU A 51 14.78 19.62 -15.92
CA LEU A 51 15.60 20.67 -15.28
C LEU A 51 16.94 20.91 -15.95
N LYS A 52 17.58 19.86 -16.47
CA LYS A 52 18.90 19.91 -17.08
C LYS A 52 19.03 20.94 -18.21
N PRO A 53 18.05 21.11 -19.12
CA PRO A 53 18.13 22.13 -20.18
C PRO A 53 18.28 23.56 -19.64
N TYR A 54 17.72 23.86 -18.46
CA TYR A 54 17.74 25.20 -17.87
C TYR A 54 18.88 25.40 -16.88
N ALA A 55 19.36 24.32 -16.26
CA ALA A 55 20.41 24.38 -15.25
C ALA A 55 21.79 24.77 -15.83
N LYS A 56 22.00 24.61 -17.15
CA LYS A 56 23.27 24.82 -17.87
C LYS A 56 24.47 24.16 -17.16
N ASN A 57 24.23 23.03 -16.49
CA ASN A 57 25.25 22.32 -15.72
C ASN A 57 25.62 21.03 -16.46
N GLU A 58 26.87 20.94 -16.91
CA GLU A 58 27.44 19.73 -17.53
C GLU A 58 28.22 18.87 -16.52
N GLU A 59 28.21 19.24 -15.23
CA GLU A 59 28.88 18.47 -14.18
C GLU A 59 28.36 17.02 -14.14
N GLN A 60 29.30 16.07 -14.22
CA GLN A 60 29.01 14.66 -13.99
C GLN A 60 28.47 14.45 -12.58
N GLY A 61 27.36 13.72 -12.45
CA GLY A 61 26.70 13.48 -11.15
C GLY A 61 25.79 14.61 -10.65
N ALA A 62 25.48 15.60 -11.49
CA ALA A 62 24.55 16.67 -11.13
C ALA A 62 23.13 16.15 -10.78
N ALA A 63 22.67 15.09 -11.45
CA ALA A 63 21.41 14.41 -11.15
C ALA A 63 21.43 13.78 -9.75
N ASP A 64 22.48 13.04 -9.40
CA ASP A 64 22.62 12.42 -8.08
C ASP A 64 22.70 13.48 -6.96
N LYS A 65 23.43 14.57 -7.21
CA LYS A 65 23.48 15.72 -6.28
C LYS A 65 22.09 16.31 -6.10
N PHE A 66 21.35 16.53 -7.19
CA PHE A 66 19.99 17.04 -7.15
C PHE A 66 19.06 16.14 -6.32
N VAL A 67 19.03 14.83 -6.60
CA VAL A 67 18.18 13.89 -5.86
C VAL A 67 18.49 13.95 -4.37
N ARG A 68 19.78 13.94 -4.00
CA ARG A 68 20.21 14.03 -2.60
C ARG A 68 19.81 15.35 -1.94
N ASP A 69 19.82 16.45 -2.67
CA ASP A 69 19.43 17.76 -2.15
C ASP A 69 17.91 17.90 -1.98
N ILE A 70 17.12 17.19 -2.79
CA ILE A 70 15.65 17.14 -2.69
C ILE A 70 15.19 16.15 -1.61
N ASP A 71 15.82 14.97 -1.50
CA ASP A 71 15.52 13.95 -0.50
C ASP A 71 16.68 13.78 0.50
N LYS A 72 16.99 14.86 1.22
CA LYS A 72 18.14 14.97 2.17
C LYS A 72 18.26 13.87 3.23
N LYS A 73 17.22 13.09 3.47
CA LYS A 73 17.20 12.03 4.49
C LYS A 73 16.92 10.64 3.93
N ASP A 74 16.74 10.49 2.62
CA ASP A 74 16.29 9.25 1.98
C ASP A 74 15.05 8.64 2.69
N SER A 75 14.25 9.53 3.29
CA SER A 75 13.27 9.18 4.31
C SER A 75 11.84 9.39 3.80
N LYS A 76 11.69 10.03 2.64
CA LYS A 76 10.37 10.37 2.11
C LYS A 76 9.94 9.29 1.14
N GLU A 77 8.75 8.75 1.38
CA GLU A 77 8.12 7.80 0.47
C GLU A 77 7.43 8.48 -0.71
N GLN A 78 7.07 9.75 -0.54
CA GLN A 78 6.47 10.62 -1.54
C GLN A 78 6.83 12.07 -1.21
N ILE A 79 7.03 12.89 -2.23
CA ILE A 79 7.24 14.34 -2.10
C ILE A 79 6.02 15.02 -2.73
N SER A 80 5.33 15.86 -1.97
CA SER A 80 4.25 16.68 -2.51
C SER A 80 4.82 17.75 -3.44
N THR A 81 4.04 18.23 -4.41
CA THR A 81 4.48 19.31 -5.31
C THR A 81 4.98 20.53 -4.53
N LEU A 82 4.31 20.92 -3.45
CA LEU A 82 4.75 22.04 -2.61
C LEU A 82 6.07 21.77 -1.88
N ASP A 83 6.28 20.54 -1.37
CA ASP A 83 7.55 20.16 -0.75
C ASP A 83 8.67 20.07 -1.78
N PHE A 84 8.36 19.62 -3.00
CA PHE A 84 9.27 19.61 -4.13
C PHE A 84 9.71 21.04 -4.47
N MET A 85 8.77 21.97 -4.67
CA MET A 85 9.08 23.37 -4.99
C MET A 85 9.91 24.04 -3.89
N ARG A 86 9.54 23.82 -2.62
CA ARG A 86 10.34 24.29 -1.47
C ARG A 86 11.76 23.73 -1.51
N SER A 87 11.91 22.44 -1.78
CA SER A 87 13.21 21.78 -1.80
C SER A 87 14.05 22.23 -3.01
N LEU A 88 13.41 22.40 -4.18
CA LEU A 88 14.02 22.89 -5.41
C LEU A 88 14.61 24.29 -5.21
N ALA A 89 13.87 25.22 -4.60
CA ALA A 89 14.34 26.57 -4.28
C ALA A 89 15.61 26.55 -3.40
N GLN A 90 15.73 25.57 -2.50
CA GLN A 90 16.89 25.44 -1.63
C GLN A 90 18.12 24.91 -2.36
N THR A 91 17.96 24.17 -3.47
CA THR A 91 19.08 23.64 -4.25
C THR A 91 19.87 24.73 -4.97
N ASP A 92 21.12 24.43 -5.36
CA ASP A 92 21.92 25.32 -6.22
C ASP A 92 21.29 25.46 -7.62
N ILE A 93 20.70 24.36 -8.11
CA ILE A 93 20.05 24.31 -9.42
C ILE A 93 18.86 25.26 -9.47
N GLY A 94 17.93 25.17 -8.51
CA GLY A 94 16.76 26.04 -8.46
C GLY A 94 17.14 27.52 -8.35
N TYR A 95 18.16 27.84 -7.55
CA TYR A 95 18.66 29.21 -7.42
C TYR A 95 19.28 29.75 -8.73
N ARG A 96 20.08 28.93 -9.43
CA ARG A 96 20.65 29.32 -10.74
C ARG A 96 19.59 29.51 -11.80
N ILE A 97 18.61 28.60 -11.86
CA ILE A 97 17.50 28.70 -12.80
C ILE A 97 16.73 30.00 -12.55
N TYR A 98 16.40 30.31 -11.29
CA TYR A 98 15.72 31.55 -10.91
C TYR A 98 16.49 32.80 -11.39
N ASN A 99 17.80 32.87 -11.13
CA ASN A 99 18.61 34.03 -11.53
C ASN A 99 18.82 34.17 -13.04
N ASN A 100 18.74 33.07 -13.79
CA ASN A 100 18.93 33.08 -15.25
C ASN A 100 17.66 33.43 -16.02
N ILE A 101 16.50 33.39 -15.38
CA ILE A 101 15.21 33.70 -16.00
C ILE A 101 14.89 35.17 -15.74
N GLU A 102 15.26 36.04 -16.68
CA GLU A 102 15.10 37.50 -16.56
C GLU A 102 13.63 37.96 -16.51
N LYS A 103 12.71 37.22 -17.15
CA LYS A 103 11.26 37.49 -17.19
C LYS A 103 10.49 36.18 -17.11
N ASP A 104 9.34 36.20 -16.44
CA ASP A 104 8.39 35.07 -16.38
C ASP A 104 8.80 33.87 -15.51
N ALA A 105 9.62 34.10 -14.48
CA ALA A 105 9.98 33.06 -13.50
C ALA A 105 8.75 32.37 -12.89
N GLN A 106 7.69 33.13 -12.60
CA GLN A 106 6.43 32.56 -12.11
C GLN A 106 5.87 31.50 -13.08
N TYR A 107 5.68 31.85 -14.36
CA TYR A 107 5.14 30.93 -15.36
C TYR A 107 6.03 29.68 -15.53
N PHE A 108 7.34 29.87 -15.51
CA PHE A 108 8.29 28.75 -15.58
C PHE A 108 8.13 27.79 -14.40
N PHE A 109 8.10 28.30 -13.16
CA PHE A 109 8.02 27.45 -11.98
C PHE A 109 6.63 26.83 -11.77
N ASP A 110 5.57 27.49 -12.24
CA ASP A 110 4.24 26.89 -12.32
C ASP A 110 4.20 25.73 -13.34
N ASP A 111 4.84 25.88 -14.51
CA ASP A 111 4.99 24.79 -15.51
C ASP A 111 5.81 23.62 -14.96
N ILE A 112 6.92 23.89 -14.26
CA ILE A 112 7.74 22.86 -13.58
C ILE A 112 6.93 22.13 -12.50
N ALA A 113 6.13 22.85 -11.72
CA ALA A 113 5.26 22.24 -10.70
C ALA A 113 4.21 21.31 -11.34
N TYR A 114 3.58 21.76 -12.43
CA TYR A 114 2.62 20.97 -13.19
C TYR A 114 3.26 19.70 -13.78
N ARG A 115 4.42 19.82 -14.42
CA ARG A 115 5.16 18.68 -14.97
C ARG A 115 5.58 17.72 -13.87
N PHE A 116 6.04 18.21 -12.72
CA PHE A 116 6.38 17.36 -11.58
C PHE A 116 5.18 16.54 -11.11
N GLU A 117 4.00 17.16 -11.02
CA GLU A 117 2.75 16.46 -10.68
C GLU A 117 2.42 15.38 -11.73
N GLU A 118 2.52 15.70 -13.02
CA GLU A 118 2.30 14.74 -14.11
C GLU A 118 3.27 13.54 -14.05
N PHE A 119 4.57 13.80 -13.84
CA PHE A 119 5.56 12.74 -13.61
C PHE A 119 5.20 11.90 -12.37
N GLY A 120 4.84 12.55 -11.28
CA GLY A 120 4.41 11.90 -10.04
C GLY A 120 3.21 10.97 -10.27
N GLU A 121 2.22 11.39 -11.06
CA GLU A 121 1.07 10.57 -11.43
C GLU A 121 1.47 9.36 -12.28
N ARG A 122 2.28 9.56 -13.33
CA ARG A 122 2.75 8.48 -14.21
C ARG A 122 3.54 7.42 -13.45
N TYR A 123 4.49 7.83 -12.61
CA TYR A 123 5.27 6.91 -11.79
C TYR A 123 4.40 6.23 -10.73
N SER A 124 3.48 6.97 -10.09
CA SER A 124 2.53 6.40 -9.14
C SER A 124 1.68 5.30 -9.78
N GLU A 125 1.18 5.52 -10.99
CA GLU A 125 0.40 4.52 -11.72
C GLU A 125 1.25 3.29 -12.04
N TYR A 126 2.42 3.49 -12.64
CA TYR A 126 3.36 2.42 -12.95
C TYR A 126 3.61 1.54 -11.71
N TYR A 127 3.89 2.14 -10.56
CA TYR A 127 4.16 1.40 -9.33
C TYR A 127 2.94 0.74 -8.70
N ARG A 128 1.75 1.33 -8.82
CA ARG A 128 0.49 0.67 -8.40
C ARG A 128 0.24 -0.60 -9.19
N GLN A 129 0.47 -0.57 -10.51
CA GLN A 129 0.36 -1.75 -11.36
C GLN A 129 1.38 -2.84 -10.98
N HIS A 130 2.64 -2.45 -10.69
CA HIS A 130 3.67 -3.38 -10.22
C HIS A 130 3.34 -4.00 -8.86
N ALA A 131 2.89 -3.21 -7.90
CA ALA A 131 2.49 -3.69 -6.58
C ALA A 131 1.30 -4.67 -6.68
N ARG A 132 0.35 -4.41 -7.57
CA ARG A 132 -0.78 -5.32 -7.83
C ARG A 132 -0.30 -6.67 -8.37
N ARG A 133 0.62 -6.68 -9.35
CA ARG A 133 1.21 -7.92 -9.87
C ARG A 133 1.96 -8.68 -8.78
N MET A 134 2.74 -7.97 -7.96
CA MET A 134 3.45 -8.57 -6.83
C MET A 134 2.48 -9.20 -5.82
N ASN A 135 1.37 -8.53 -5.52
CA ASN A 135 0.35 -9.05 -4.62
C ASN A 135 -0.27 -10.36 -5.13
N ILE A 136 -0.52 -10.48 -6.44
CA ILE A 136 -1.02 -11.73 -7.02
C ILE A 136 -0.02 -12.87 -6.80
N TRP A 137 1.26 -12.65 -7.09
CA TRP A 137 2.29 -13.68 -6.91
C TRP A 137 2.49 -14.06 -5.44
N VAL A 138 2.51 -13.08 -4.53
CA VAL A 138 2.61 -13.33 -3.09
C VAL A 138 1.38 -14.07 -2.58
N SER A 139 0.17 -13.74 -3.04
CA SER A 139 -1.04 -14.46 -2.67
C SER A 139 -1.08 -15.90 -3.20
N ILE A 140 -0.61 -16.15 -4.43
CA ILE A 140 -0.46 -17.50 -4.98
C ILE A 140 0.54 -18.29 -4.14
N PHE A 141 1.72 -17.72 -3.90
CA PHE A 141 2.72 -18.34 -3.05
C PHE A 141 2.18 -18.62 -1.66
N LEU A 142 1.47 -17.67 -1.04
CA LEU A 142 0.83 -17.82 0.26
C LEU A 142 -0.20 -18.95 0.26
N ALA A 143 -1.03 -19.05 -0.76
CA ALA A 143 -2.02 -20.13 -0.88
C ALA A 143 -1.35 -21.50 -0.94
N PHE A 144 -0.28 -21.65 -1.72
CA PHE A 144 0.50 -22.89 -1.73
C PHE A 144 1.25 -23.12 -0.41
N ALA A 145 1.85 -22.07 0.13
CA ALA A 145 2.65 -22.05 1.37
C ALA A 145 1.80 -22.17 2.64
N MET A 146 0.49 -22.16 2.55
CA MET A 146 -0.43 -22.39 3.67
C MET A 146 -1.49 -23.44 3.30
N ASN A 147 -1.37 -24.08 2.13
CA ASN A 147 -2.36 -24.99 1.57
C ASN A 147 -3.80 -24.45 1.57
N ILE A 148 -3.98 -23.15 1.31
CA ILE A 148 -5.30 -22.51 1.35
C ILE A 148 -6.11 -22.94 0.13
N ASN A 149 -7.26 -23.57 0.37
CA ASN A 149 -8.15 -24.03 -0.69
C ASN A 149 -9.59 -23.56 -0.46
N LEU A 150 -10.15 -22.81 -1.40
CA LEU A 150 -11.50 -22.28 -1.31
C LEU A 150 -12.57 -23.37 -1.18
N ILE A 151 -12.44 -24.48 -1.93
CA ILE A 151 -13.43 -25.57 -1.89
C ILE A 151 -13.48 -26.16 -0.48
N THR A 152 -12.31 -26.37 0.13
CA THR A 152 -12.23 -26.89 1.49
C THR A 152 -12.78 -25.91 2.52
N ILE A 153 -12.51 -24.61 2.35
CA ILE A 153 -13.08 -23.56 3.21
C ILE A 153 -14.62 -23.63 3.15
N VAL A 154 -15.20 -23.65 1.95
CA VAL A 154 -16.66 -23.72 1.75
C VAL A 154 -17.25 -24.99 2.38
N ASP A 155 -16.70 -26.16 2.06
CA ASP A 155 -17.15 -27.45 2.59
C ASP A 155 -17.11 -27.48 4.12
N SER A 156 -16.04 -26.95 4.71
CA SER A 156 -15.87 -26.92 6.15
C SER A 156 -16.85 -25.98 6.88
N LEU A 157 -17.17 -24.84 6.26
CA LEU A 157 -18.09 -23.86 6.82
C LEU A 157 -19.54 -24.32 6.68
N GLN A 158 -19.86 -25.04 5.59
CA GLN A 158 -21.20 -25.59 5.37
C GLN A 158 -21.53 -26.73 6.34
N TYR A 159 -20.55 -27.58 6.69
CA TYR A 159 -20.82 -28.75 7.56
C TYR A 159 -20.77 -28.43 9.06
N ARG A 160 -20.32 -27.22 9.46
CA ARG A 160 -20.15 -26.80 10.86
C ARG A 160 -20.97 -25.55 11.17
N ASN A 161 -22.28 -25.72 11.37
CA ASN A 161 -23.25 -24.63 11.55
C ASN A 161 -22.81 -23.54 12.57
N GLY A 162 -22.23 -23.93 13.71
CA GLY A 162 -21.77 -22.97 14.74
C GLY A 162 -20.53 -22.14 14.40
N VAL A 163 -19.70 -22.57 13.44
CA VAL A 163 -18.52 -21.78 13.02
C VAL A 163 -18.98 -20.59 12.18
N SER A 164 -19.95 -20.79 11.28
CA SER A 164 -20.45 -19.73 10.40
C SER A 164 -21.03 -18.53 11.16
N GLU A 165 -21.64 -18.76 12.33
CA GLU A 165 -22.23 -17.69 13.16
C GLU A 165 -21.17 -16.80 13.82
N ALA A 166 -20.09 -17.38 14.35
CA ALA A 166 -18.97 -16.63 14.91
C ALA A 166 -18.31 -15.74 13.84
N PHE A 167 -18.21 -16.26 12.61
CA PHE A 167 -17.74 -15.50 11.45
C PHE A 167 -18.65 -14.33 11.10
N VAL A 168 -19.96 -14.53 11.10
CA VAL A 168 -20.94 -13.46 10.81
C VAL A 168 -20.84 -12.35 11.85
N GLN A 169 -20.78 -12.68 13.14
CA GLN A 169 -20.65 -11.68 14.22
C GLN A 169 -19.38 -10.84 14.05
N LYS A 170 -18.25 -11.48 13.72
CA LYS A 170 -16.99 -10.77 13.48
C LYS A 170 -17.04 -9.93 12.20
N ALA A 171 -17.64 -10.44 11.13
CA ALA A 171 -17.77 -9.70 9.88
C ALA A 171 -18.64 -8.43 10.06
N VAL A 172 -19.67 -8.49 10.91
CA VAL A 172 -20.47 -7.33 11.30
C VAL A 172 -19.63 -6.28 12.05
N SER A 173 -18.75 -6.69 12.98
CA SER A 173 -17.90 -5.75 13.70
C SER A 173 -16.94 -5.02 12.75
N ILE A 174 -16.28 -5.75 11.84
CA ILE A 174 -15.36 -5.18 10.84
C ILE A 174 -16.05 -4.20 9.89
N VAL A 175 -17.29 -4.45 9.51
CA VAL A 175 -18.04 -3.60 8.57
C VAL A 175 -18.60 -2.35 9.24
N ASN A 176 -18.95 -2.43 10.53
CA ASN A 176 -19.47 -1.29 11.28
C ASN A 176 -18.36 -0.36 11.80
N GLU A 177 -17.15 -0.87 12.03
CA GLU A 177 -15.96 -0.05 12.31
C GLU A 177 -15.50 0.65 11.01
N GLN A 178 -15.49 1.98 10.98
CA GLN A 178 -15.05 2.75 9.81
C GLN A 178 -13.59 2.42 9.42
N PRO A 179 -13.25 2.38 8.12
CA PRO A 179 -11.98 1.86 7.62
C PRO A 179 -10.76 2.78 7.86
N ASN A 180 -10.89 3.86 8.62
CA ASN A 180 -9.82 4.86 8.73
C ASN A 180 -8.59 4.39 9.50
N THR A 181 -8.63 3.23 10.13
CA THR A 181 -7.43 2.48 10.50
C THR A 181 -7.87 1.06 10.75
N THR A 182 -7.57 0.17 9.82
CA THR A 182 -7.65 -1.26 10.08
C THR A 182 -6.64 -1.52 11.20
N ASN A 183 -7.11 -1.60 12.46
CA ASN A 183 -6.34 -1.99 13.65
C ASN A 183 -5.75 -3.42 13.56
N ILE A 184 -5.83 -4.02 12.39
CA ILE A 184 -5.11 -5.20 11.96
C ILE A 184 -3.65 -4.85 11.59
N ALA A 185 -3.11 -3.71 12.04
CA ALA A 185 -1.76 -3.26 11.69
C ALA A 185 -0.64 -4.23 12.09
N ASN A 186 -0.94 -5.24 12.91
CA ASN A 186 0.01 -6.25 13.30
C ASN A 186 -0.28 -7.58 12.60
N PHE A 187 0.67 -8.06 11.80
CA PHE A 187 0.66 -9.41 11.20
C PHE A 187 0.31 -10.51 12.23
N GLN A 188 0.81 -10.37 13.47
CA GLN A 188 0.52 -11.26 14.59
C GLN A 188 -0.99 -11.33 14.93
N SER A 189 -1.71 -10.20 14.85
CA SER A 189 -3.14 -10.17 15.17
C SER A 189 -3.98 -10.83 14.09
N VAL A 190 -3.60 -10.70 12.81
CA VAL A 190 -4.25 -11.46 11.71
C VAL A 190 -4.12 -12.96 11.94
N LEU A 191 -2.91 -13.43 12.24
CA LEU A 191 -2.67 -14.85 12.45
C LEU A 191 -3.38 -15.38 13.70
N ALA A 192 -3.35 -14.62 14.80
CA ALA A 192 -4.09 -14.95 16.01
C ALA A 192 -5.60 -15.05 15.73
N GLU A 193 -6.14 -14.16 14.89
CA GLU A 193 -7.54 -14.17 14.49
C GLU A 193 -7.89 -15.36 13.60
N ILE A 194 -7.07 -15.69 12.60
CA ILE A 194 -7.26 -16.89 11.76
C ILE A 194 -7.24 -18.16 12.63
N ASN A 195 -6.30 -18.23 13.59
CA ASN A 195 -6.16 -19.37 14.49
C ASN A 195 -7.33 -19.46 15.49
N SER A 196 -7.81 -18.34 16.04
CA SER A 196 -8.92 -18.33 16.99
C SER A 196 -10.22 -18.81 16.35
N LEU A 197 -10.40 -18.51 15.07
CA LEU A 197 -11.56 -18.92 14.28
C LEU A 197 -11.51 -20.40 13.85
N ARG A 198 -10.38 -21.10 14.08
CA ARG A 198 -10.18 -22.53 13.78
C ARG A 198 -10.62 -22.93 12.36
N VAL A 199 -10.42 -22.05 11.38
CA VAL A 199 -10.76 -22.35 9.98
C VAL A 199 -9.87 -23.47 9.49
N PRO A 200 -10.41 -24.58 8.98
CA PRO A 200 -9.61 -25.53 8.23
C PRO A 200 -9.43 -24.97 6.82
N TYR A 201 -8.30 -24.31 6.60
CA TYR A 201 -7.86 -23.87 5.27
C TYR A 201 -6.90 -24.95 4.72
N GLY A 202 -7.43 -25.96 4.01
CA GLY A 202 -6.60 -26.93 3.29
C GLY A 202 -6.84 -28.41 3.58
N TRP A 203 -5.97 -29.24 3.00
CA TRP A 203 -6.01 -30.70 3.08
C TRP A 203 -4.85 -31.25 3.93
N PRO A 204 -5.06 -32.22 4.85
CA PRO A 204 -6.33 -32.82 5.26
C PRO A 204 -7.23 -31.85 6.05
N LYS A 205 -8.51 -32.21 6.25
CA LYS A 205 -9.54 -31.40 6.98
C LYS A 205 -9.25 -31.19 8.47
N GLN A 206 -8.00 -31.25 8.90
CA GLN A 206 -7.55 -30.99 10.26
C GLN A 206 -6.89 -29.60 10.33
N PRO A 207 -7.02 -28.87 11.46
CA PRO A 207 -6.34 -27.60 11.62
C PRO A 207 -4.83 -27.80 11.46
N PHE A 208 -4.21 -26.97 10.60
CA PHE A 208 -2.81 -27.08 10.17
C PHE A 208 -1.80 -27.02 11.34
N ILE A 209 -2.23 -26.47 12.46
CA ILE A 209 -1.46 -26.27 13.68
C ILE A 209 -2.23 -26.97 14.79
N ASN A 210 -1.76 -28.14 15.26
CA ASN A 210 -2.11 -28.56 16.62
C ASN A 210 -1.67 -27.40 17.52
N ASN A 211 -2.51 -26.90 18.44
CA ASN A 211 -2.30 -25.66 19.21
C ASN A 211 -0.95 -25.56 19.99
N GLN A 212 -0.12 -26.59 19.92
CA GLN A 212 1.24 -26.69 20.47
C GLN A 212 2.35 -26.39 19.46
N ALA A 213 2.10 -26.42 18.15
CA ALA A 213 3.10 -26.11 17.14
C ALA A 213 3.33 -24.59 17.07
N LYS A 214 4.60 -24.18 17.13
CA LYS A 214 4.98 -22.77 17.09
C LYS A 214 4.64 -22.19 15.71
N PRO A 215 4.20 -20.92 15.62
CA PRO A 215 4.09 -20.24 14.33
C PRO A 215 5.45 -20.34 13.62
N PHE A 216 5.43 -20.73 12.34
CA PHE A 216 6.61 -20.95 11.49
C PHE A 216 7.46 -22.21 11.76
N ASP A 217 6.90 -23.27 12.33
CA ASP A 217 7.55 -24.59 12.29
C ASP A 217 7.60 -25.12 10.83
N LEU A 218 8.69 -24.81 10.13
CA LEU A 218 8.96 -25.26 8.77
C LEU A 218 8.93 -26.79 8.65
N GLY A 219 9.29 -27.53 9.71
CA GLY A 219 9.27 -28.99 9.71
C GLY A 219 7.84 -29.54 9.64
N ALA A 220 6.97 -29.05 10.54
CA ALA A 220 5.55 -29.38 10.52
C ALA A 220 4.89 -28.98 9.20
N TYR A 221 5.29 -27.82 8.65
CA TYR A 221 4.80 -27.31 7.38
C TYR A 221 5.15 -28.24 6.20
N ILE A 222 6.41 -28.66 6.09
CA ILE A 222 6.88 -29.56 5.03
C ILE A 222 6.15 -30.91 5.11
N ILE A 223 5.93 -31.43 6.32
CA ILE A 223 5.19 -32.70 6.53
C ILE A 223 3.73 -32.55 6.09
N ALA A 224 3.03 -31.51 6.53
CA ALA A 224 1.64 -31.27 6.14
C ALA A 224 1.49 -31.04 4.63
N PHE A 225 2.40 -30.29 4.01
CA PHE A 225 2.45 -30.10 2.56
C PHE A 225 2.64 -31.43 1.83
N ARG A 226 3.64 -32.21 2.25
CA ARG A 226 3.91 -33.55 1.71
C ARG A 226 2.68 -34.44 1.81
N ASP A 227 2.09 -34.55 3.01
CA ASP A 227 0.94 -35.43 3.27
C ASP A 227 -0.29 -34.99 2.46
N SER A 228 -0.47 -33.68 2.25
CA SER A 228 -1.54 -33.16 1.39
C SER A 228 -1.39 -33.58 -0.08
N ILE A 229 -0.16 -33.57 -0.62
CA ILE A 229 0.13 -34.08 -1.97
C ILE A 229 -0.09 -35.59 -2.03
N PHE A 230 0.42 -36.36 -1.07
CA PHE A 230 0.24 -37.82 -1.06
C PHE A 230 -1.23 -38.23 -0.94
N MET A 231 -2.03 -37.56 -0.12
CA MET A 231 -3.48 -37.80 -0.03
C MET A 231 -4.20 -37.41 -1.31
N GLY A 232 -3.86 -36.26 -1.91
CA GLY A 232 -4.42 -35.82 -3.20
C GLY A 232 -4.12 -36.80 -4.35
N VAL A 233 -2.91 -37.35 -4.39
CA VAL A 233 -2.51 -38.38 -5.36
C VAL A 233 -3.21 -39.72 -5.09
N GLY A 234 -3.38 -40.09 -3.81
CA GLY A 234 -3.94 -41.39 -3.41
C GLY A 234 -5.47 -41.49 -3.53
N GLN A 235 -6.20 -40.39 -3.34
CA GLN A 235 -7.66 -40.39 -3.27
C GLN A 235 -8.33 -40.16 -4.63
N PHE A 236 -7.63 -39.52 -5.58
CA PHE A 236 -8.09 -39.29 -6.95
C PHE A 236 -6.87 -39.39 -7.86
N GLY A 237 -6.87 -40.22 -8.91
CA GLY A 237 -5.70 -40.37 -9.79
C GLY A 237 -5.17 -39.04 -10.38
N LEU A 238 -6.07 -38.06 -10.60
CA LEU A 238 -5.76 -36.68 -11.03
C LEU A 238 -5.88 -35.64 -9.89
N GLY A 239 -5.95 -36.07 -8.62
CA GLY A 239 -6.24 -35.18 -7.49
C GLY A 239 -5.16 -34.15 -7.21
N TRP A 240 -3.90 -34.45 -7.51
CA TRP A 240 -2.81 -33.48 -7.43
C TRP A 240 -3.00 -32.32 -8.42
N LEU A 241 -3.52 -32.58 -9.62
CA LEU A 241 -3.79 -31.55 -10.63
C LEU A 241 -4.97 -30.68 -10.20
N ILE A 242 -6.04 -31.30 -9.70
CA ILE A 242 -7.20 -30.57 -9.15
C ILE A 242 -6.75 -29.69 -7.97
N TRP A 243 -5.90 -30.21 -7.08
CA TRP A 243 -5.36 -29.46 -5.96
C TRP A 243 -4.53 -28.26 -6.43
N ILE A 244 -3.63 -28.42 -7.41
CA ILE A 244 -2.85 -27.30 -7.96
C ILE A 244 -3.79 -26.24 -8.54
N VAL A 245 -4.74 -26.63 -9.39
CA VAL A 245 -5.65 -25.69 -10.07
C VAL A 245 -6.51 -24.94 -9.06
N THR A 246 -7.09 -25.64 -8.08
CA THR A 246 -7.96 -25.02 -7.08
C THR A 246 -7.18 -24.12 -6.11
N THR A 247 -5.95 -24.50 -5.74
CA THR A 247 -5.06 -23.66 -4.91
C THR A 247 -4.57 -22.43 -5.67
N LEU A 248 -4.24 -22.57 -6.96
CA LEU A 248 -3.90 -21.46 -7.84
C LEU A 248 -5.05 -20.45 -7.93
N ILE A 249 -6.27 -20.91 -8.20
CA ILE A 249 -7.47 -20.07 -8.24
C ILE A 249 -7.70 -19.38 -6.90
N THR A 250 -7.52 -20.11 -5.79
CA THR A 250 -7.65 -19.56 -4.44
C THR A 250 -6.62 -18.44 -4.20
N GLY A 251 -5.37 -18.65 -4.59
CA GLY A 251 -4.32 -17.65 -4.53
C GLY A 251 -4.61 -16.41 -5.37
N MET A 252 -5.15 -16.58 -6.59
CA MET A 252 -5.58 -15.46 -7.44
C MET A 252 -6.74 -14.67 -6.79
N LEU A 253 -7.70 -15.35 -6.17
CA LEU A 253 -8.81 -14.73 -5.44
C LEU A 253 -8.33 -13.94 -4.23
N ILE A 254 -7.37 -14.45 -3.47
CA ILE A 254 -6.68 -13.71 -2.39
C ILE A 254 -5.88 -12.53 -2.97
N GLY A 255 -5.30 -12.70 -4.16
CA GLY A 255 -4.57 -11.69 -4.94
C GLY A 255 -5.39 -10.47 -5.35
N LEU A 256 -6.72 -10.55 -5.34
CA LEU A 256 -7.61 -9.39 -5.54
C LEU A 256 -7.46 -8.33 -4.44
N GLY A 257 -6.96 -8.74 -3.27
CA GLY A 257 -6.62 -7.84 -2.17
C GLY A 257 -7.77 -7.62 -1.19
N SER A 258 -7.43 -7.11 -0.01
CA SER A 258 -8.40 -6.85 1.07
C SER A 258 -9.50 -5.84 0.70
N PRO A 259 -9.27 -4.79 -0.13
CA PRO A 259 -10.33 -3.85 -0.47
C PRO A 259 -11.48 -4.52 -1.23
N PHE A 260 -11.17 -5.44 -2.15
CA PHE A 260 -12.18 -6.18 -2.92
C PHE A 260 -13.09 -7.00 -2.00
N TRP A 261 -12.50 -7.82 -1.13
CA TRP A 261 -13.27 -8.69 -0.22
C TRP A 261 -14.02 -7.91 0.85
N PHE A 262 -13.49 -6.76 1.28
CA PHE A 262 -14.21 -5.84 2.15
C PHE A 262 -15.45 -5.25 1.46
N ASP A 263 -15.33 -4.89 0.19
CA ASP A 263 -16.48 -4.44 -0.60
C ASP A 263 -17.50 -5.56 -0.81
N VAL A 264 -17.06 -6.81 -1.01
CA VAL A 264 -17.96 -7.98 -1.03
C VAL A 264 -18.71 -8.10 0.30
N LEU A 265 -18.01 -8.06 1.44
CA LEU A 265 -18.63 -8.08 2.77
C LEU A 265 -19.64 -6.95 2.95
N LYS A 266 -19.27 -5.71 2.64
CA LYS A 266 -20.18 -4.56 2.69
C LYS A 266 -21.40 -4.75 1.82
N ARG A 267 -21.23 -5.26 0.61
CA ARG A 267 -22.35 -5.54 -0.29
C ARG A 267 -23.26 -6.59 0.30
N LEU A 268 -22.73 -7.69 0.85
CA LEU A 268 -23.52 -8.73 1.52
C LEU A 268 -24.34 -8.17 2.68
N PHE A 269 -23.75 -7.33 3.53
CA PHE A 269 -24.47 -6.70 4.64
C PHE A 269 -25.39 -5.55 4.21
N SER A 270 -25.03 -4.82 3.16
CA SER A 270 -25.91 -3.82 2.56
C SER A 270 -27.11 -4.50 1.94
N PHE A 271 -26.94 -5.64 1.27
CA PHE A 271 -28.04 -6.45 0.75
C PHE A 271 -28.88 -7.06 1.86
N SER A 272 -28.30 -7.49 2.98
CA SER A 272 -29.11 -7.97 4.12
C SER A 272 -29.87 -6.82 4.80
N LYS A 273 -29.24 -5.65 4.95
CA LYS A 273 -29.88 -4.43 5.47
C LYS A 273 -30.95 -3.93 4.50
N VAL A 274 -30.68 -3.87 3.20
CA VAL A 274 -31.64 -3.48 2.14
C VAL A 274 -32.73 -4.53 1.99
N ALA A 275 -32.48 -5.83 2.14
CA ALA A 275 -33.55 -6.83 2.20
C ALA A 275 -34.44 -6.57 3.42
N ASN A 276 -33.86 -6.28 4.58
CA ASN A 276 -34.61 -5.92 5.80
C ASN A 276 -35.29 -4.53 5.71
N LEU A 277 -34.74 -3.58 4.96
CA LEU A 277 -35.25 -2.22 4.72
C LEU A 277 -36.21 -2.13 3.52
N MET A 278 -36.16 -3.06 2.57
CA MET A 278 -37.19 -3.24 1.52
C MET A 278 -38.48 -3.78 2.15
N PHE A 279 -38.39 -4.38 3.34
CA PHE A 279 -39.52 -4.66 4.23
C PHE A 279 -39.81 -3.56 5.26
N SER A 280 -39.02 -2.48 5.31
CA SER A 280 -39.23 -1.33 6.19
C SER A 280 -38.70 -0.05 5.55
N ALA A 281 -39.57 0.60 4.76
CA ALA A 281 -39.23 1.76 3.97
C ALA A 281 -38.74 2.97 4.80
N ASN A 282 -37.73 3.65 4.21
CA ASN A 282 -37.55 5.11 4.12
C ASN A 282 -36.59 5.85 5.10
N LYS A 283 -35.51 6.46 4.54
CA LYS A 283 -35.26 7.93 4.42
C LYS A 283 -33.79 8.39 4.65
N ASN A 284 -33.25 9.05 3.61
CA ASN A 284 -32.24 10.13 3.46
C ASN A 284 -30.89 10.18 4.24
N ILE A 285 -29.81 10.46 3.51
CA ILE A 285 -28.54 11.01 4.03
C ILE A 285 -28.23 12.33 3.30
N ALA A 286 -28.05 13.41 4.07
CA ALA A 286 -27.54 14.70 3.62
C ALA A 286 -26.00 14.76 3.73
N LYS A 287 -25.34 15.49 2.82
CA LYS A 287 -23.89 15.77 2.85
C LYS A 287 -23.63 17.19 3.37
N ASP A 288 -22.67 17.29 4.29
CA ASP A 288 -22.11 18.52 4.84
C ASP A 288 -20.91 18.99 3.98
N ASN A 289 -20.83 20.30 3.73
CA ASN A 289 -19.77 20.96 2.98
C ASN A 289 -19.06 21.94 3.92
N GLN A 290 -17.81 21.64 4.28
CA GLN A 290 -16.94 22.61 4.94
C GLN A 290 -16.11 23.42 3.93
N PRO A 291 -15.85 24.71 4.20
CA PRO A 291 -15.08 25.57 3.31
C PRO A 291 -13.58 25.24 3.34
N LYS A 292 -13.01 24.95 2.16
CA LYS A 292 -11.57 24.78 1.95
C LYS A 292 -10.84 26.11 2.20
N HIS A 293 -9.88 26.11 3.13
CA HIS A 293 -8.82 27.12 3.13
C HIS A 293 -8.06 27.01 1.81
N ARG A 294 -7.81 28.14 1.13
CA ARG A 294 -7.01 28.14 -0.11
C ARG A 294 -5.63 27.59 0.20
N ALA A 295 -5.25 26.51 -0.46
CA ALA A 295 -3.89 26.02 -0.40
C ALA A 295 -2.97 27.09 -1.03
N PRO A 296 -1.75 27.31 -0.49
CA PRO A 296 -0.80 28.22 -1.09
C PRO A 296 -0.40 27.74 -2.50
N GLU A 297 -0.26 28.67 -3.43
CA GLU A 297 0.14 28.35 -4.80
C GLU A 297 1.62 27.90 -4.85
N PRO A 298 2.02 26.99 -5.76
CA PRO A 298 3.38 26.46 -5.85
C PRO A 298 4.47 27.53 -5.96
N TRP A 299 4.24 28.56 -6.79
CA TRP A 299 5.13 29.71 -6.92
C TRP A 299 5.34 30.47 -5.60
N GLU A 300 4.26 30.74 -4.84
CA GLU A 300 4.36 31.47 -3.57
C GLU A 300 5.23 30.73 -2.55
N VAL A 301 5.18 29.40 -2.54
CA VAL A 301 6.03 28.56 -1.69
C VAL A 301 7.48 28.59 -2.16
N PHE A 302 7.72 28.57 -3.48
CA PHE A 302 9.05 28.66 -4.07
C PHE A 302 9.71 30.02 -3.76
N GLU A 303 9.03 31.13 -4.06
CA GLU A 303 9.53 32.50 -3.87
C GLU A 303 9.91 32.77 -2.41
N ARG A 304 9.03 32.41 -1.47
CA ARG A 304 9.31 32.53 -0.02
C ARG A 304 10.55 31.74 0.40
N SER A 305 10.81 30.61 -0.24
CA SER A 305 11.96 29.75 0.07
C SER A 305 13.27 30.35 -0.47
N ILE A 306 13.24 31.02 -1.63
CA ILE A 306 14.37 31.78 -2.17
C ILE A 306 14.71 32.97 -1.25
N GLN A 307 13.70 33.77 -0.88
CA GLN A 307 13.89 34.92 0.02
C GLN A 307 14.50 34.50 1.36
N ALA A 308 14.06 33.37 1.92
CA ALA A 308 14.64 32.82 3.15
C ALA A 308 16.11 32.42 2.98
N LYS A 309 16.48 31.83 1.83
CA LYS A 309 17.87 31.44 1.51
C LYS A 309 18.77 32.68 1.37
N GLU A 310 18.32 33.71 0.68
CA GLU A 310 19.06 34.99 0.53
C GLU A 310 19.27 35.69 1.88
N ALA A 311 18.25 35.74 2.72
CA ALA A 311 18.35 36.30 4.07
C ALA A 311 19.42 35.56 4.89
N GLN A 312 19.43 34.23 4.85
CA GLN A 312 20.44 33.42 5.54
C GLN A 312 21.86 33.66 5.01
N GLN A 313 22.05 33.75 3.68
CA GLN A 313 23.35 34.07 3.09
C GLN A 313 23.85 35.47 3.49
N SER A 314 22.96 36.46 3.54
CA SER A 314 23.30 37.82 3.96
C SER A 314 23.72 37.89 5.43
N LEU A 315 23.09 37.10 6.31
CA LEU A 315 23.46 36.98 7.72
C LEU A 315 24.84 36.34 7.89
N LEU A 316 25.11 35.24 7.16
CA LEU A 316 26.41 34.58 7.18
C LEU A 316 27.54 35.51 6.69
N ALA A 317 27.28 36.27 5.62
CA ALA A 317 28.23 37.27 5.12
C ALA A 317 28.54 38.34 6.19
N LYS A 318 27.51 38.88 6.85
CA LYS A 318 27.68 39.86 7.94
C LYS A 318 28.51 39.32 9.09
N ILE A 319 28.22 38.10 9.55
CA ILE A 319 28.97 37.44 10.65
C ILE A 319 30.46 37.28 10.28
N ASN A 320 30.75 36.85 9.05
CA ASN A 320 32.12 36.67 8.58
C ASN A 320 32.88 38.00 8.47
N THR A 321 32.20 39.09 8.07
CA THR A 321 32.81 40.42 8.04
C THR A 321 33.08 40.98 9.44
N THR A 322 32.21 40.73 10.42
CA THR A 322 32.42 41.16 11.81
C THR A 322 33.59 40.42 12.46
N ASN A 323 33.70 39.11 12.28
CA ASN A 323 34.81 38.31 12.82
C ASN A 323 36.17 38.62 12.18
N SER A 324 36.19 39.21 10.98
CA SER A 324 37.42 39.64 10.32
C SER A 324 37.88 41.01 10.81
N ALA A 325 36.98 41.86 11.32
CA ALA A 325 37.31 43.17 11.87
C ALA A 325 37.87 43.12 13.30
N ASP A 326 37.52 42.08 14.08
CA ASP A 326 38.00 41.90 15.45
C ASP A 326 39.38 41.20 15.53
N ASN A 327 39.95 40.75 14.40
CA ASN A 327 41.24 40.04 14.33
C ASN A 327 42.38 40.88 13.73
N THR A 328 42.20 42.19 13.57
CA THR A 328 43.21 43.18 13.13
C THR A 328 43.44 44.24 14.18
#